data_AF-A0A1G6Y5Q3-F1
#
_entry.id   AF-A0A1G6Y5Q3-F1
#
_cell.length_a   1.000
_cell.length_b   1.000
_cell.length_c   1.000
_cell.angle_alpha   90.00
_cell.angle_beta   90.00
_cell.angle_gamma   90.00
#
_symmetry.space_group_name_H-M   'P 1'
#
loop_
_entity.id
_entity.type
_entity.pdbx_description
1 polymer ?
#
loop_
_entity_poly.entity_id
_entity_poly.type
_entity_poly.pdbx_seq_one_letter_code
_entity_poly.pdbx_strand_id
1 'polypeptide(L)'
;MAKKKQKRKPDPPRFLLLAQTASGSWPHPVEVSLHPAGADSIVGFSIGPHAANVGGRVPLSSVLDGTGTGLNPNFAEEFDAAELHWLVPFLVRLHAGEDVEADIESAYRERHGTWPASRP
;
A
#
# COMPACT_ATOMS: atom_id res chain seq x y z
N MET A 1 -34.51 15.88 -26.73
CA MET A 1 -33.47 16.52 -25.89
C MET A 1 -32.73 15.42 -25.13
N ALA A 2 -31.48 15.12 -25.48
CA ALA A 2 -30.69 14.07 -24.83
C ALA A 2 -30.14 14.57 -23.49
N LYS A 3 -30.51 13.94 -22.38
CA LYS A 3 -29.96 14.22 -21.04
C LYS A 3 -28.47 13.86 -21.04
N LYS A 4 -27.61 14.87 -20.89
CA LYS A 4 -26.17 14.70 -20.66
C LYS A 4 -25.98 13.80 -19.42
N LYS A 5 -25.42 12.60 -19.61
CA LYS A 5 -24.94 11.75 -18.51
C LYS A 5 -23.85 12.54 -17.78
N GLN A 6 -24.16 13.04 -16.59
CA GLN A 6 -23.15 13.58 -15.68
C GLN A 6 -22.13 12.46 -15.42
N LYS A 7 -20.88 12.64 -15.88
CA LYS A 7 -19.76 11.80 -15.47
C LYS A 7 -19.67 11.92 -13.95
N ARG A 8 -20.00 10.84 -13.23
CA ARG A 8 -19.71 10.73 -11.80
C ARG A 8 -18.22 11.03 -11.64
N LYS A 9 -17.88 11.94 -10.72
CA LYS A 9 -16.48 12.11 -10.31
C LYS A 9 -16.00 10.72 -9.85
N PRO A 10 -14.84 10.24 -10.31
CA PRO A 10 -14.30 9.00 -9.77
C PRO A 10 -14.19 9.15 -8.25
N ASP A 11 -14.63 8.14 -7.52
CA ASP A 11 -14.49 8.12 -6.06
C ASP A 11 -13.01 8.34 -5.71
N PRO A 12 -12.71 9.08 -4.62
CA PRO A 12 -11.34 9.28 -4.19
C PRO A 12 -10.64 7.91 -4.02
N PRO A 13 -9.38 7.78 -4.44
CA PRO A 13 -8.65 6.51 -4.37
C PRO A 13 -8.60 6.02 -2.92
N ARG A 14 -9.20 4.86 -2.65
CA ARG A 14 -9.21 4.24 -1.33
C ARG A 14 -7.83 3.65 -1.02
N PHE A 15 -7.24 4.05 0.09
CA PHE A 15 -6.00 3.47 0.60
C PHE A 15 -6.29 2.54 1.78
N LEU A 16 -5.73 1.33 1.73
CA LEU A 16 -5.68 0.39 2.84
C LEU A 16 -4.44 0.69 3.66
N LEU A 17 -4.61 0.97 4.95
CA LEU A 17 -3.51 1.11 5.90
C LEU A 17 -3.06 -0.29 6.32
N LEU A 18 -1.87 -0.69 5.89
CA LEU A 18 -1.34 -2.05 6.05
C LEU A 18 -0.25 -2.14 7.13
N ALA A 19 0.37 -1.03 7.48
CA ALA A 19 1.21 -0.95 8.66
C ALA A 19 1.23 0.45 9.25
N GLN A 20 1.29 0.52 10.56
CA GLN A 20 1.59 1.74 11.31
C GLN A 20 2.43 1.34 12.51
N THR A 21 3.74 1.62 12.45
CA THR A 21 4.64 1.33 13.55
C THR A 21 4.61 2.45 14.57
N ALA A 22 4.68 2.10 15.85
CA ALA A 22 4.89 3.07 16.92
C ALA A 22 6.35 3.55 16.90
N SER A 23 6.65 4.62 17.64
CA SER A 23 8.02 5.06 17.94
C SER A 23 8.76 4.00 18.77
N GLY A 24 9.19 2.92 18.12
CA GLY A 24 9.84 1.74 18.73
C GLY A 24 11.34 1.70 18.44
N SER A 25 11.87 0.50 18.17
CA SER A 25 13.29 0.26 17.84
C SER A 25 13.79 1.00 16.59
N TRP A 26 12.87 1.53 15.79
CA TRP A 26 13.14 2.37 14.63
C TRP A 26 13.07 3.85 15.01
N PRO A 27 14.02 4.69 14.57
CA PRO A 27 14.09 6.09 14.97
C PRO A 27 12.84 6.91 14.58
N HIS A 28 12.05 6.39 13.63
CA HIS A 28 10.90 7.07 13.04
C HIS A 28 9.73 6.10 12.85
N PRO A 29 8.49 6.47 13.23
CA PRO A 29 7.32 5.67 12.91
C PRO A 29 7.15 5.57 11.39
N VAL A 30 6.77 4.39 10.91
CA VAL A 30 6.56 4.07 9.50
C VAL A 30 5.08 3.75 9.30
N GLU A 31 4.46 4.45 8.38
CA GLU A 31 3.12 4.15 7.87
C GLU A 31 3.24 3.63 6.43
N VAL A 32 2.61 2.49 6.15
CA VAL A 32 2.53 1.96 4.79
C VAL A 32 1.07 1.75 4.43
N SER A 33 0.68 2.31 3.28
CA SER A 33 -0.66 2.22 2.74
C SER A 33 -0.64 1.75 1.29
N LEU A 34 -1.69 1.05 0.86
CA LEU A 34 -1.83 0.53 -0.49
C LEU A 34 -3.16 1.00 -1.09
N HIS A 35 -3.11 1.61 -2.26
CA HIS A 35 -4.26 1.76 -3.13
C HIS A 35 -4.25 0.61 -4.16
N PRO A 36 -5.12 -0.39 -4.00
CA PRO A 36 -5.21 -1.49 -4.95
C PRO A 36 -5.92 -1.01 -6.23
N ALA A 37 -5.19 -1.02 -7.34
CA ALA A 37 -5.67 -0.67 -8.67
C ALA A 37 -4.98 -1.52 -9.76
N GLY A 38 -4.63 -2.78 -9.43
CA GLY A 38 -3.88 -3.67 -10.31
C GLY A 38 -2.49 -3.11 -10.63
N ALA A 39 -2.13 -3.04 -11.93
CA ALA A 39 -0.85 -2.49 -12.37
C ALA A 39 -0.64 -1.01 -12.00
N ASP A 40 -1.74 -0.25 -11.86
CA ASP A 40 -1.73 1.18 -11.48
C ASP A 40 -1.77 1.40 -9.96
N SER A 41 -1.57 0.35 -9.18
CA SER A 41 -1.58 0.44 -7.72
C SER A 41 -0.51 1.41 -7.20
N ILE A 42 -0.83 2.05 -6.09
CA ILE A 42 0.03 3.05 -5.46
C ILE A 42 0.33 2.60 -4.03
N VAL A 43 1.60 2.63 -3.64
CA VAL A 43 2.02 2.42 -2.26
C VAL A 43 2.39 3.76 -1.64
N GLY A 44 1.78 4.10 -0.52
CA GLY A 44 2.11 5.29 0.26
C GLY A 44 3.02 4.91 1.42
N PHE A 45 4.18 5.56 1.50
CA PHE A 45 5.08 5.48 2.65
C PHE A 45 5.08 6.81 3.39
N SER A 46 5.04 6.76 4.72
CA SER A 46 5.25 7.93 5.58
C SER A 46 6.23 7.56 6.68
N ILE A 47 7.42 8.16 6.68
CA ILE A 47 8.46 7.91 7.67
C ILE A 47 8.63 9.17 8.53
N GLY A 48 8.49 9.02 9.85
CA GLY A 48 8.74 10.08 10.83
C GLY A 48 7.49 10.68 11.48
N PRO A 49 7.67 11.47 12.55
CA PRO A 49 6.58 12.25 13.13
C PRO A 49 6.04 13.22 12.08
N HIS A 50 4.72 13.47 12.08
CA HIS A 50 3.99 14.23 11.05
C HIS A 50 4.61 15.55 10.57
N ALA A 51 5.49 16.19 11.35
CA ALA A 51 6.19 17.42 10.99
C ALA A 51 7.35 17.23 9.99
N ALA A 52 7.88 16.01 9.81
CA ALA A 52 9.05 15.72 8.98
C ALA A 52 8.81 14.72 7.83
N ASN A 53 7.60 14.12 7.74
CA ASN A 53 7.19 13.07 6.77
C ASN A 53 8.14 12.95 5.56
N VAL A 54 9.16 12.10 5.68
CA VAL A 54 9.97 11.68 4.54
C VAL A 54 9.23 10.49 3.96
N GLY A 55 8.52 10.73 2.87
CA GLY A 55 7.59 9.75 2.34
C GLY A 55 6.82 10.28 1.15
N GLY A 56 6.10 9.39 0.49
CA GLY A 56 5.37 9.73 -0.72
C GLY A 56 4.53 8.57 -1.24
N ARG A 57 3.73 8.91 -2.24
CA ARG A 57 3.00 7.93 -3.04
C ARG A 57 3.89 7.49 -4.18
N VAL A 58 4.26 6.22 -4.20
CA VAL A 58 5.07 5.62 -5.26
C VAL A 58 4.23 4.61 -6.05
N PRO A 59 4.42 4.53 -7.37
CA PRO A 59 3.82 3.45 -8.16
C PRO A 59 4.28 2.09 -7.66
N LEU A 60 3.38 1.10 -7.67
CA LEU A 60 3.70 -0.28 -7.29
C LEU A 60 4.87 -0.85 -8.11
N SER A 61 4.97 -0.47 -9.39
CA SER A 61 6.08 -0.85 -10.27
C SER A 61 7.45 -0.37 -9.79
N SER A 62 7.51 0.67 -8.96
CA SER A 62 8.76 1.14 -8.34
C SER A 62 9.10 0.37 -7.07
N VAL A 63 8.08 -0.13 -6.37
CA VAL A 63 8.22 -0.92 -5.13
C VAL A 63 8.66 -2.34 -5.43
N LEU A 64 8.30 -2.88 -6.60
CA LEU A 64 8.82 -4.16 -7.06
C LEU A 64 10.19 -3.98 -7.74
N ASP A 65 11.00 -5.03 -7.71
CA ASP A 65 12.28 -5.06 -8.43
C ASP A 65 12.07 -4.94 -9.96
N GLY A 66 13.16 -4.77 -10.71
CA GLY A 66 13.10 -4.62 -12.17
C GLY A 66 12.51 -5.83 -12.92
N THR A 67 12.32 -6.97 -12.26
CA THR A 67 11.66 -8.16 -12.82
C THR A 67 10.19 -8.25 -12.44
N GLY A 68 9.72 -7.45 -11.49
CA GLY A 68 8.37 -7.47 -10.97
C GLY A 68 8.05 -8.72 -10.13
N THR A 69 9.06 -9.49 -9.70
CA THR A 69 8.86 -10.77 -9.00
C THR A 69 9.16 -10.70 -7.51
N GLY A 70 9.77 -9.61 -7.05
CA GLY A 70 10.15 -9.40 -5.67
C GLY A 70 10.15 -7.93 -5.28
N LEU A 71 10.49 -7.67 -4.01
CA LEU A 71 10.62 -6.32 -3.47
C LEU A 71 11.88 -5.65 -4.02
N ASN A 72 11.77 -4.39 -4.41
CA ASN A 72 12.93 -3.56 -4.73
C ASN A 72 13.75 -3.31 -3.44
N PRO A 73 15.06 -3.59 -3.43
CA PRO A 73 15.92 -3.40 -2.26
C PRO A 73 15.86 -2.00 -1.63
N ASN A 74 15.51 -0.98 -2.40
CA ASN A 74 15.33 0.40 -1.90
C ASN A 74 14.19 0.55 -0.89
N PHE A 75 13.27 -0.42 -0.83
CA PHE A 75 12.12 -0.43 0.10
C PHE A 75 12.24 -1.53 1.15
N ALA A 76 13.36 -2.28 1.17
CA ALA A 76 13.54 -3.40 2.09
C ALA A 76 13.54 -2.93 3.55
N GLU A 77 14.16 -1.78 3.84
CA GLU A 77 14.23 -1.20 5.18
C GLU A 77 12.83 -0.90 5.75
N GLU A 78 11.97 -0.25 4.96
CA GLU A 78 10.61 0.08 5.37
C GLU A 78 9.74 -1.17 5.52
N PHE A 79 9.91 -2.17 4.65
CA PHE A 79 9.20 -3.45 4.76
C PHE A 79 9.66 -4.26 5.97
N ASP A 80 10.95 -4.25 6.28
CA ASP A 80 11.49 -4.84 7.50
C ASP A 80 10.95 -4.13 8.75
N ALA A 81 10.99 -2.79 8.75
CA ALA A 81 10.51 -1.98 9.87
C ALA A 81 9.02 -2.22 10.17
N ALA A 82 8.23 -2.37 9.11
CA ALA A 82 6.78 -2.55 9.18
C ALA A 82 6.34 -4.03 9.20
N GLU A 83 7.28 -4.98 9.21
CA GLU A 83 7.02 -6.42 9.12
C GLU A 83 6.11 -6.80 7.93
N LEU A 84 6.29 -6.16 6.77
CA LEU A 84 5.39 -6.26 5.60
C LEU A 84 5.83 -7.27 4.54
N HIS A 85 6.86 -8.08 4.77
CA HIS A 85 7.31 -9.06 3.77
C HIS A 85 6.23 -10.06 3.34
N TRP A 86 5.25 -10.31 4.20
CA TRP A 86 4.09 -11.14 3.85
C TRP A 86 3.23 -10.55 2.72
N LEU A 87 3.30 -9.24 2.48
CA LEU A 87 2.53 -8.53 1.48
C LEU A 87 3.13 -8.69 0.07
N VAL A 88 4.45 -8.91 -0.03
CA VAL A 88 5.20 -8.94 -1.31
C VAL A 88 4.59 -9.90 -2.35
N PRO A 89 4.20 -11.14 -2.02
CA PRO A 89 3.56 -12.03 -2.99
C PRO A 89 2.25 -11.45 -3.56
N PHE A 90 1.48 -10.73 -2.74
CA PHE A 90 0.24 -10.09 -3.21
C PHE A 90 0.54 -8.86 -4.07
N LEU A 91 1.58 -8.10 -3.75
CA LEU A 91 2.03 -6.97 -4.59
C LEU A 91 2.43 -7.43 -5.99
N VAL A 92 3.14 -8.55 -6.09
CA VAL A 92 3.51 -9.16 -7.38
C VAL A 92 2.26 -9.55 -8.18
N ARG A 93 1.30 -10.24 -7.55
CA ARG A 93 0.02 -10.64 -8.18
C ARG A 93 -0.79 -9.41 -8.61
N LEU A 94 -0.87 -8.40 -7.76
CA LEU A 94 -1.57 -7.14 -8.02
C LEU A 94 -0.92 -6.40 -9.21
N HIS A 95 0.41 -6.36 -9.28
CA HIS A 95 1.13 -5.78 -10.41
C HIS A 95 0.91 -6.56 -11.71
N ALA A 96 0.76 -7.87 -11.63
CA ALA A 96 0.36 -8.72 -12.76
C ALA A 96 -1.12 -8.51 -13.19
N GLY A 97 -1.87 -7.69 -12.47
CA GLY A 97 -3.26 -7.35 -12.77
C GLY A 97 -4.29 -8.29 -12.12
N GLU A 98 -3.87 -9.15 -11.18
CA GLU A 98 -4.81 -9.96 -10.41
C GLU A 98 -5.56 -9.09 -9.39
N ASP A 99 -6.87 -9.38 -9.23
CA ASP A 99 -7.67 -8.78 -8.17
C ASP A 99 -7.47 -9.58 -6.87
N VAL A 100 -6.55 -9.09 -6.04
CA VAL A 100 -6.14 -9.73 -4.77
C VAL A 100 -6.44 -8.86 -3.55
N GLU A 101 -7.27 -7.81 -3.69
CA GLU A 101 -7.59 -6.90 -2.58
C GLU A 101 -8.19 -7.67 -1.39
N ALA A 102 -9.18 -8.54 -1.65
CA ALA A 102 -9.83 -9.35 -0.61
C ALA A 102 -8.86 -10.34 0.06
N ASP A 103 -7.90 -10.89 -0.70
CA ASP A 103 -6.86 -11.78 -0.17
C ASP A 103 -5.92 -11.00 0.78
N ILE A 104 -5.52 -9.78 0.40
CA ILE A 104 -4.70 -8.89 1.23
C ILE A 104 -5.43 -8.53 2.52
N GLU A 105 -6.70 -8.13 2.44
CA GLU A 105 -7.50 -7.79 3.62
C GLU A 105 -7.65 -9.01 4.56
N SER A 106 -7.83 -10.21 4.00
CA SER A 106 -7.93 -11.46 4.76
C SER A 106 -6.62 -11.84 5.44
N ALA A 107 -5.49 -11.76 4.73
CA ALA A 107 -4.16 -12.02 5.27
C ALA A 107 -3.78 -11.00 6.36
N TYR A 108 -4.14 -9.72 6.17
CA TYR A 108 -3.99 -8.69 7.20
C TYR A 108 -4.79 -9.06 8.45
N ARG A 109 -6.06 -9.46 8.29
CA ARG A 109 -6.92 -9.83 9.41
C ARG A 109 -6.42 -11.04 10.17
N GLU A 110 -5.91 -12.06 9.48
CA GLU A 110 -5.31 -13.23 10.11
C GLU A 110 -4.12 -12.85 11.00
N ARG A 111 -3.31 -11.87 10.58
CA ARG A 111 -2.12 -11.41 11.30
C ARG A 111 -2.42 -10.44 12.44
N HIS A 112 -3.33 -9.50 12.23
CA HIS A 112 -3.55 -8.37 13.14
C HIS A 112 -4.87 -8.48 13.92
N GLY A 113 -5.70 -9.49 13.64
CA GLY A 113 -7.00 -9.71 14.27
C GLY A 113 -8.07 -8.68 13.92
N THR A 114 -7.74 -7.67 13.10
CA THR A 114 -8.60 -6.56 12.69
C THR A 114 -8.53 -6.35 11.19
N TRP A 115 -9.51 -5.67 10.61
CA TRP A 115 -9.45 -5.28 9.19
C TRP A 115 -8.51 -4.07 9.01
N PRO A 116 -7.85 -3.94 7.85
CA PRO A 116 -7.03 -2.76 7.58
C PRO A 116 -7.93 -1.52 7.54
N ALA A 117 -7.45 -0.42 8.11
CA ALA A 117 -8.20 0.83 8.09
C ALA A 117 -8.23 1.38 6.65
N SER A 118 -9.39 1.83 6.18
CA SER A 118 -9.50 2.51 4.90
C SER A 118 -9.40 4.02 5.08
N ARG A 119 -8.58 4.68 4.25
CA ARG A 119 -8.45 6.14 4.20
C ARG A 119 -8.77 6.65 2.78
N PRO A 120 -9.41 7.83 2.65
CA PRO A 120 -9.66 8.47 1.36
C PRO A 120 -8.40 9.09 0.74
#